data_AF-A0A949B0G2-F1
#
_entry.id   AF-A0A949B0G2-F1
#
_cell.length_a   1.000
_cell.length_b   1.000
_cell.length_c   1.000
_cell.angle_alpha   90.00
_cell.angle_beta   90.00
_cell.angle_gamma   90.00
#
_symmetry.space_group_name_H-M   'P 1'
#
loop_
_entity.id
_entity.type
_entity.pdbx_description
1 polymer ?
#
loop_
_entity_poly.entity_id
_entity_poly.type
_entity_poly.pdbx_seq_one_letter_code
_entity_poly.pdbx_strand_id
1 'polypeptide(L)' 'PEFVDFCMLSAYTGLRSSEIIRLNWDDADNPKGFLRISPKQKNKKESWIPINANARAILDRCKKKKRRS' A
#
# COMPACT_ATOMS: atom_id res chain seq x y z
N PRO A 1 -1.33 12.84 -11.14
CA PRO A 1 -1.66 12.51 -9.72
C PRO A 1 -1.23 11.11 -9.29
N GLU A 2 -1.46 10.08 -10.13
CA GLU A 2 -1.15 8.67 -9.77
C GLU A 2 0.33 8.44 -9.47
N PHE A 3 1.23 9.03 -10.26
CA PHE A 3 2.67 8.93 -10.00
C PHE A 3 3.09 9.60 -8.69
N VAL A 4 2.49 10.75 -8.35
CA VAL A 4 2.76 11.46 -7.08
C VAL A 4 2.26 10.63 -5.90
N ASP A 5 1.03 10.12 -5.97
CA ASP A 5 0.45 9.25 -4.93
C ASP A 5 1.31 7.98 -4.75
N PHE A 6 1.85 7.41 -5.83
CA PHE A 6 2.78 6.28 -5.79
C PHE A 6 4.09 6.61 -5.03
N CYS A 7 4.76 7.71 -5.41
CA CYS A 7 6.00 8.14 -4.74
C CYS A 7 5.77 8.46 -3.27
N MET A 8 4.67 9.14 -2.95
CA MET A 8 4.33 9.50 -1.57
C MET A 8 3.97 8.26 -0.74
N LEU A 9 3.26 7.29 -1.32
CA LEU A 9 2.99 6.03 -0.64
C LEU A 9 4.30 5.31 -0.31
N SER A 10 5.26 5.26 -1.23
CA SER A 10 6.60 4.70 -0.96
C SER A 10 7.31 5.43 0.19
N ALA A 11 7.33 6.77 0.16
CA ALA A 11 7.95 7.57 1.21
C ALA A 11 7.32 7.34 2.60
N TYR A 12 5.99 7.21 2.66
CA TYR A 12 5.28 7.04 3.94
C TYR A 12 5.31 5.61 4.49
N THR A 13 5.53 4.61 3.64
CA THR A 13 5.45 3.19 4.02
C THR A 13 6.81 2.49 4.02
N GLY A 14 7.83 3.11 3.43
CA GLY A 14 9.15 2.51 3.24
C GLY A 14 9.16 1.35 2.23
N LEU A 15 8.05 1.15 1.50
CA LEU A 15 7.95 0.09 0.52
C LEU A 15 8.75 0.40 -0.74
N ARG A 16 9.44 -0.61 -1.27
CA ARG A 16 10.06 -0.52 -2.58
C ARG A 16 8.97 -0.46 -3.65
N SER A 17 9.28 0.17 -4.77
CA SER A 17 8.38 0.32 -5.92
C SER A 17 7.73 -0.99 -6.36
N SER A 18 8.49 -2.09 -6.39
CA SER A 18 7.98 -3.42 -6.76
C SER A 18 7.02 -4.03 -5.75
N GLU A 19 7.08 -3.61 -4.48
CA GLU A 19 6.17 -4.06 -3.42
C GLU A 19 4.83 -3.33 -3.57
N ILE A 20 4.88 -2.01 -3.83
CA ILE A 20 3.68 -1.17 -4.01
C ILE A 20 2.88 -1.60 -5.24
N ILE A 21 3.55 -1.88 -6.37
CA ILE A 21 2.89 -2.31 -7.61
C ILE A 21 2.13 -3.64 -7.42
N ARG A 22 2.57 -4.48 -6.47
CA ARG A 22 1.98 -5.80 -6.19
C ARG A 22 0.94 -5.79 -5.09
N LEU A 23 0.69 -4.65 -4.43
CA LEU A 23 -0.32 -4.54 -3.37
C LEU A 23 -1.71 -4.80 -3.92
N ASN A 24 -2.48 -5.64 -3.22
CA ASN A 24 -3.91 -5.78 -3.44
C ASN A 24 -4.69 -5.03 -2.37
N TRP A 25 -5.96 -4.74 -2.66
CA TRP A 25 -6.84 -4.08 -1.69
C TRP A 25 -7.09 -4.93 -0.44
N ASP A 26 -6.96 -6.25 -0.55
CA ASP A 26 -7.06 -7.21 0.57
C ASP A 26 -5.81 -7.23 1.47
N ASP A 27 -4.72 -6.60 1.02
CA ASP A 27 -3.51 -6.43 1.83
C ASP A 27 -3.60 -5.17 2.71
N ALA A 28 -4.45 -4.21 2.36
CA ALA A 28 -4.69 -3.01 3.16
C ALA A 28 -5.70 -3.31 4.29
N ASP A 29 -5.41 -2.84 5.51
CA ASP A 29 -6.18 -3.16 6.72
C ASP A 29 -6.19 -4.65 7.09
N ASN A 30 -5.07 -5.33 6.83
CA ASN A 30 -4.93 -6.75 7.13
C ASN A 30 -3.67 -7.01 7.97
N PRO A 31 -3.71 -6.87 9.31
CA PRO A 31 -4.85 -6.51 10.15
C PRO A 31 -5.17 -5.00 10.13
N LYS A 32 -6.31 -4.59 10.71
CA LYS A 32 -6.78 -3.19 10.68
C LYS A 32 -5.67 -2.21 11.09
N GLY A 33 -5.44 -1.20 10.25
CA GLY A 33 -4.36 -0.22 10.46
C GLY A 33 -2.99 -0.66 9.96
N PHE A 34 -2.87 -1.85 9.37
CA PHE A 34 -1.63 -2.38 8.81
C PHE A 34 -1.78 -2.72 7.33
N LEU A 35 -0.67 -2.62 6.62
CA LEU A 35 -0.52 -3.07 5.25
C LEU A 35 0.31 -4.35 5.27
N ARG A 36 -0.28 -5.42 4.74
CA ARG A 36 0.37 -6.72 4.62
C ARG A 36 1.28 -6.74 3.40
N ILE A 37 2.53 -7.16 3.59
CA ILE A 37 3.49 -7.33 2.51
C ILE A 37 3.62 -8.81 2.22
N SER A 38 3.04 -9.21 1.07
CA SER A 38 2.95 -10.63 0.71
C SER A 38 4.33 -11.28 0.51
N PRO A 39 4.53 -12.51 1.01
CA PRO A 39 5.78 -13.27 0.85
C PRO A 39 6.04 -13.77 -0.58
N LYS A 40 5.11 -13.55 -1.53
CA LYS A 40 5.32 -13.84 -2.97
C LYS A 40 6.49 -13.05 -3.58
N GLN A 41 7.10 -12.17 -2.81
CA GLN A 41 8.37 -11.53 -3.14
C GLN A 41 9.50 -12.50 -2.82
N LYS A 42 10.14 -13.01 -3.88
CA LYS A 42 11.32 -13.91 -3.87
C LYS A 42 12.14 -13.76 -2.58
N ASN A 43 11.92 -14.66 -1.62
CA ASN A 43 12.66 -14.77 -0.35
C ASN A 43 12.32 -13.80 0.80
N LYS A 44 11.18 -13.11 0.80
CA LYS A 44 10.76 -12.26 1.94
C LYS A 44 9.73 -12.95 2.82
N LYS A 45 9.97 -12.88 4.14
CA LYS A 45 8.98 -13.23 5.16
C LYS A 45 7.78 -12.30 5.04
N GLU A 46 6.59 -12.84 5.27
CA GLU A 46 5.39 -12.02 5.41
C GLU A 46 5.60 -11.01 6.54
N SER A 47 5.28 -9.74 6.26
CA SER A 47 5.44 -8.66 7.22
C SER A 47 4.28 -7.69 7.16
N TRP A 48 4.11 -6.94 8.24
CA TRP A 48 3.10 -5.91 8.37
C TRP A 48 3.77 -4.60 8.66
N ILE A 49 3.34 -3.56 7.97
CA ILE A 49 3.76 -2.19 8.24
C ILE A 49 2.56 -1.35 8.67
N PRO A 50 2.71 -0.47 9.68
CA PRO A 50 1.62 0.38 10.11
C PRO A 50 1.28 1.40 9.02
N ILE A 51 -0.03 1.62 8.80
CA ILE A 51 -0.53 2.62 7.87
C ILE A 51 -0.64 3.94 8.64
N ASN A 52 0.26 4.89 8.36
CA ASN A 52 0.14 6.23 8.91
C ASN A 52 -0.99 7.03 8.23
N ALA A 53 -1.37 8.16 8.84
CA ALA A 53 -2.47 8.99 8.37
C ALA A 53 -2.32 9.47 6.92
N ASN A 54 -1.09 9.76 6.48
CA ASN A 54 -0.84 10.22 5.12
C ASN A 54 -0.97 9.10 4.08
N ALA A 55 -0.42 7.92 4.38
CA ALA A 55 -0.59 6.71 3.58
C ALA A 55 -2.07 6.32 3.48
N ARG A 56 -2.81 6.44 4.59
CA ARG A 56 -4.25 6.19 4.64
C ARG A 56 -5.02 7.09 3.67
N ALA A 57 -4.75 8.39 3.69
CA ALA A 57 -5.40 9.35 2.81
C ALA A 57 -5.14 9.04 1.32
N ILE A 58 -3.95 8.57 0.97
CA ILE A 58 -3.61 8.13 -0.39
C ILE A 58 -4.42 6.88 -0.77
N LEU A 59 -4.41 5.85 0.08
CA LEU A 59 -5.16 4.61 -0.15
C LEU A 59 -6.66 4.89 -0.35
N ASP A 60 -7.25 5.76 0.47
CA ASP A 60 -8.66 6.14 0.38
C ASP A 60 -8.99 6.87 -0.92
N ARG A 61 -8.10 7.78 -1.38
CA ARG A 61 -8.25 8.43 -2.70
C ARG A 61 -8.20 7.41 -3.84
N CYS A 62 -7.23 6.50 -3.82
CA CYS A 62 -7.07 5.46 -4.82
C CYS A 62 -8.29 4.51 -4.86
N LYS A 63 -8.84 4.13 -3.69
CA LYS A 63 -10.03 3.29 -3.58
C LYS A 63 -11.27 3.98 -4.13
N LYS A 64 -11.44 5.28 -3.86
CA LYS A 64 -12.53 6.11 -4.42
C LYS A 64 -12.47 6.20 -5.94
N LYS A 65 -11.27 6.34 -6.53
CA LYS A 65 -11.09 6.35 -7.98
C LYS A 65 -11.46 5.01 -8.63
N LYS A 66 -11.00 3.89 -8.05
CA LYS A 66 -11.35 2.55 -8.56
C LYS A 66 -12.86 2.30 -8.62
N ARG A 67 -13.64 2.87 -7.69
CA ARG A 67 -15.12 2.77 -7.69
C ARG A 67 -15.83 3.61 -8.77
N ARG A 68 -15.13 4.55 -9.39
CA ARG A 68 -15.69 5.48 -10.38
C ARG A 68 -15.30 5.14 -11.82
N SER A 69 -14.39 4.18 -12.00
CA SER A 69 -13.92 3.69 -13.29
C SER A 69 -14.47 2.31 -13.55
#